data_AF-A0A1F9Z4Y2-F1
#
_entry.id   AF-A0A1F9Z4Y2-F1
#
_cell.length_a   1.000
_cell.length_b   1.000
_cell.length_c   1.000
_cell.angle_alpha   90.00
_cell.angle_beta   90.00
_cell.angle_gamma   90.00
#
_symmetry.space_group_name_H-M   'P 1'
#
loop_
_entity.id
_entity.type
_entity.pdbx_description
1 polymer ?
#
loop_
_entity_poly.entity_id
_entity_poly.type
_entity_poly.pdbx_seq_one_letter_code
_entity_poly.pdbx_strand_id
1 'polypeptide(L)'
;MESQAVFRAAMVLTIPALLALILLTPGLIGRPPPEITSLPLLVIGMSIDERWIVLDVSGAFQAYMYEAISLSVVTEPEPDINASGAENFTYDVHLRVPVNLTLTYVVHAWVLDRTDSYFEVNVTMSVLENPSGDLYMAFGMIDDPSPTTIVRVPPDDLRVPVTRKGTI
;
A
#
# COMPACT_ATOMS: atom_id res chain seq x y z
N MET A 1 29.88 38.16 -38.13
CA MET A 1 28.89 37.29 -38.80
C MET A 1 28.93 35.86 -38.27
N GLU A 2 30.10 35.26 -38.04
CA GLU A 2 30.23 33.87 -37.55
C GLU A 2 29.59 33.63 -36.17
N SER A 3 29.76 34.53 -35.20
CA SER A 3 29.17 34.38 -33.86
C SER A 3 27.63 34.27 -33.86
N GLN A 4 26.94 35.01 -34.73
CA GLN A 4 25.47 34.92 -34.86
C GLN A 4 25.03 33.63 -35.55
N ALA A 5 25.81 33.11 -36.50
CA ALA A 5 25.52 31.84 -37.15
C ALA A 5 25.71 30.66 -36.17
N VAL A 6 26.74 30.71 -35.32
CA VAL A 6 26.98 29.73 -34.26
C VAL A 6 25.85 29.75 -33.23
N PHE A 7 25.38 30.93 -32.82
CA PHE A 7 24.28 31.05 -31.86
C PHE A 7 22.96 30.50 -32.42
N ARG A 8 22.68 30.75 -33.70
CA ARG A 8 21.51 30.20 -34.39
C ARG A 8 21.61 28.70 -34.60
N ALA A 9 22.78 28.18 -34.96
CA ALA A 9 23.03 26.75 -35.08
C ALA A 9 22.86 26.03 -33.72
N ALA A 10 23.35 26.63 -32.64
CA ALA A 10 23.16 26.10 -31.28
C ALA A 10 21.68 26.05 -30.89
N MET A 11 20.91 27.10 -31.21
CA MET A 11 19.47 27.17 -30.92
C MET A 11 18.64 26.17 -31.73
N VAL A 12 19.07 25.84 -32.95
CA VAL A 12 18.43 24.80 -33.76
C VAL A 12 18.77 23.40 -33.25
N LEU A 13 20.01 23.18 -32.77
CA LEU A 13 20.44 21.90 -32.21
C LEU A 13 19.84 21.59 -30.83
N THR A 14 19.36 22.59 -30.08
CA THR A 14 18.66 22.35 -28.81
C THR A 14 17.32 21.64 -28.99
N ILE A 15 16.62 21.81 -30.12
CA ILE A 15 15.33 21.17 -30.40
C ILE A 15 15.47 19.63 -30.55
N PRO A 16 16.34 19.09 -31.41
CA PRO A 16 16.55 17.64 -31.51
C PRO A 16 17.19 17.07 -30.24
N ALA A 17 18.02 17.83 -29.52
CA ALA A 17 18.54 17.40 -28.23
C ALA A 17 17.43 17.25 -27.18
N LEU A 18 16.48 18.20 -27.11
CA LEU A 18 15.30 18.11 -26.25
C LEU A 18 14.37 16.96 -26.66
N LEU A 19 14.14 16.75 -27.96
CA LEU A 19 13.34 15.62 -28.45
C LEU A 19 13.99 14.27 -28.10
N ALA A 20 15.31 14.14 -28.26
CA ALA A 20 16.04 12.96 -27.85
C ALA A 20 15.94 12.74 -26.34
N LEU A 21 16.05 13.80 -25.54
CA LEU A 21 15.86 13.74 -24.09
C LEU A 21 14.45 13.30 -23.71
N ILE A 22 13.40 13.83 -24.35
CA ILE A 22 11.99 13.44 -24.11
C ILE A 22 11.73 11.98 -24.50
N LEU A 23 12.37 11.50 -25.57
CA LEU A 23 12.25 10.10 -26.01
C LEU A 23 13.05 9.13 -25.14
N LEU A 24 14.17 9.57 -24.57
CA LEU A 24 15.05 8.76 -23.72
C LEU A 24 14.69 8.81 -22.23
N THR A 25 14.08 9.91 -21.75
CA THR A 25 13.73 10.06 -20.33
C THR A 25 12.80 8.98 -19.79
N PRO A 26 11.77 8.51 -20.54
CA PRO A 26 10.94 7.40 -20.09
C PRO A 26 11.74 6.12 -19.81
N GLY A 27 12.81 5.87 -20.60
CA GLY A 27 13.70 4.72 -20.42
C GLY A 27 14.75 4.87 -19.31
N LEU A 28 15.05 6.11 -18.90
CA LEU A 28 15.98 6.42 -17.80
C LEU A 28 15.28 6.50 -16.44
N ILE A 29 13.99 6.84 -16.43
CA ILE A 29 13.12 6.84 -15.24
C ILE A 29 12.51 5.44 -15.00
N GLY A 30 12.47 4.61 -16.04
CA GLY A 30 11.87 3.28 -16.02
C GLY A 30 12.83 2.18 -15.56
N ARG A 31 13.05 2.10 -14.24
CA ARG A 31 13.08 0.84 -13.47
C ARG A 31 13.50 1.20 -12.04
N PRO A 32 12.59 1.14 -11.06
CA PRO A 32 13.01 1.10 -9.67
C PRO A 32 14.03 -0.03 -9.49
N PRO A 33 15.07 0.15 -8.67
CA PRO A 33 16.01 -0.93 -8.35
C PRO A 33 15.24 -2.20 -7.94
N PRO A 34 15.67 -3.40 -8.38
CA PRO A 34 15.01 -4.67 -8.06
C PRO A 34 15.03 -5.01 -6.55
N GLU A 35 15.64 -4.18 -5.72
CA GLU A 35 15.79 -4.34 -4.27
C GLU A 35 14.65 -3.69 -3.45
N ILE A 36 13.64 -3.08 -4.09
CA ILE A 36 12.40 -2.63 -3.43
C ILE A 36 11.39 -3.79 -3.37
N THR A 37 11.85 -5.00 -3.03
CA THR A 37 11.18 -6.27 -3.31
C THR A 37 9.93 -6.55 -2.46
N SER A 38 9.41 -5.58 -1.72
CA SER A 38 8.08 -5.65 -1.10
C SER A 38 7.51 -4.24 -0.83
N LEU A 39 6.64 -3.75 -1.71
CA LEU A 39 5.76 -2.58 -1.49
C LEU A 39 4.44 -2.82 -2.27
N PRO A 40 3.28 -2.42 -1.73
CA PRO A 40 3.08 -1.35 -0.76
C PRO A 40 2.84 -1.82 0.68
N LEU A 41 3.03 -0.93 1.65
CA LEU A 41 2.96 -1.23 3.08
C LEU A 41 1.50 -1.19 3.56
N LEU A 42 0.98 -2.33 4.04
CA LEU A 42 -0.28 -2.38 4.76
C LEU A 42 -0.04 -1.88 6.18
N VAL A 43 -0.77 -0.84 6.56
CA VAL A 43 -0.79 -0.28 7.91
C VAL A 43 -2.13 -0.60 8.54
N ILE A 44 -2.10 -1.25 9.69
CA ILE A 44 -3.27 -1.51 10.52
C ILE A 44 -3.02 -0.90 11.88
N GLY A 45 -3.85 0.06 12.25
CA GLY A 45 -3.76 0.73 13.54
C GLY A 45 -5.14 0.99 14.13
N MET A 46 -5.13 1.56 15.32
CA MET A 46 -6.31 2.06 15.99
C MET A 46 -6.19 3.56 16.17
N SER A 47 -7.31 4.25 16.05
CA SER A 47 -7.39 5.67 16.31
C SER A 47 -7.08 5.98 17.79
N ILE A 48 -6.57 7.18 18.06
CA ILE A 48 -6.22 7.63 19.42
C ILE A 48 -7.45 7.63 20.35
N ASP A 49 -8.66 7.80 19.81
CA ASP A 49 -9.92 7.72 20.54
C ASP A 49 -10.46 6.28 20.68
N GLU A 50 -9.71 5.27 20.19
CA GLU A 50 -9.96 3.83 20.33
C GLU A 50 -11.32 3.35 19.79
N ARG A 51 -11.95 4.17 18.95
CA ARG A 51 -13.26 3.89 18.35
C ARG A 51 -13.17 3.32 16.96
N TRP A 52 -12.04 3.56 16.27
CA TRP A 52 -11.88 3.23 14.86
C TRP A 52 -10.60 2.46 14.64
N ILE A 53 -10.72 1.38 13.88
CA ILE A 53 -9.61 0.70 13.24
C ILE A 53 -9.34 1.46 11.94
N VAL A 54 -8.08 1.80 11.75
CA VAL A 54 -7.58 2.47 10.55
C VAL A 54 -6.77 1.47 9.76
N LEU A 55 -7.15 1.31 8.50
CA LEU A 55 -6.46 0.47 7.53
C LEU A 55 -6.01 1.34 6.38
N ASP A 56 -4.74 1.28 6.06
CA ASP A 56 -4.16 2.03 4.95
C ASP A 56 -3.24 1.13 4.13
N VAL A 57 -3.39 1.17 2.81
CA VAL A 57 -2.44 0.57 1.87
C VAL A 57 -1.76 1.70 1.11
N SER A 58 -0.53 2.01 1.52
CA SER A 58 0.19 3.16 0.98
C SER A 58 0.97 2.81 -0.28
N GLY A 59 0.50 3.28 -1.45
CA GLY A 59 1.17 3.16 -2.75
C GLY A 59 2.13 4.30 -3.10
N ALA A 60 2.43 5.19 -2.15
CA ALA A 60 2.90 6.56 -2.38
C ALA A 60 4.19 6.73 -3.21
N PHE A 61 5.00 5.69 -3.38
CA PHE A 61 6.25 5.79 -4.15
C PHE A 61 6.13 5.38 -5.62
N GLN A 62 5.01 4.78 -6.06
CA GLN A 62 4.97 4.00 -7.31
C GLN A 62 3.64 4.07 -8.07
N ALA A 63 2.90 5.19 -7.97
CA ALA A 63 1.55 5.38 -8.53
C ALA A 63 1.32 5.01 -10.01
N TYR A 64 2.39 4.88 -10.81
CA TYR A 64 2.31 4.46 -12.21
C TYR A 64 2.47 2.95 -12.45
N MET A 65 2.81 2.18 -11.42
CA MET A 65 3.13 0.76 -11.57
C MET A 65 1.96 -0.17 -11.31
N TYR A 66 0.88 0.32 -10.67
CA TYR A 66 -0.27 -0.50 -10.31
C TYR A 66 -1.48 -0.25 -11.21
N GLU A 67 -2.25 -1.31 -11.41
CA GLU A 67 -3.52 -1.30 -12.12
C GLU A 67 -4.71 -1.27 -11.15
N ALA A 68 -4.64 -2.03 -10.06
CA ALA A 68 -5.68 -2.10 -9.06
C ALA A 68 -5.12 -2.34 -7.64
N ILE A 69 -5.74 -1.72 -6.65
CA ILE A 69 -5.53 -1.98 -5.22
C ILE A 69 -6.91 -2.27 -4.64
N SER A 70 -7.04 -3.33 -3.85
CA SER A 70 -8.27 -3.57 -3.10
C SER A 70 -7.98 -4.02 -1.68
N LEU A 71 -8.77 -3.49 -0.76
CA LEU A 71 -8.73 -3.75 0.65
C LEU A 71 -10.12 -4.20 1.08
N SER A 72 -10.21 -5.36 1.71
CA SER A 72 -11.46 -5.85 2.29
C SER A 72 -11.26 -6.26 3.74
N VAL A 73 -12.32 -6.12 4.51
CA VAL A 73 -12.35 -6.51 5.92
C VAL A 73 -13.59 -7.34 6.13
N VAL A 74 -13.38 -8.54 6.65
CA VAL A 74 -14.42 -9.44 7.10
C VAL A 74 -14.34 -9.54 8.62
N THR A 75 -15.42 -9.87 9.29
CA THR A 75 -15.45 -10.00 10.75
C THR A 75 -15.97 -11.38 11.16
N GLU A 76 -15.43 -11.94 12.24
CA GLU A 76 -15.82 -13.25 12.80
C GLU A 76 -16.16 -13.14 14.29
N PRO A 77 -17.28 -13.73 14.77
CA PRO A 77 -18.34 -14.41 14.01
C PRO A 77 -19.18 -13.43 13.20
N GLU A 78 -19.34 -13.64 11.88
CA GLU A 78 -19.97 -12.71 10.90
C GLU A 78 -21.16 -11.91 11.45
N PRO A 79 -20.95 -10.64 11.86
CA PRO A 79 -21.97 -9.63 11.69
C PRO A 79 -21.76 -9.03 10.29
N ASP A 80 -22.84 -8.66 9.64
CA ASP A 80 -22.90 -8.15 8.27
C ASP A 80 -22.28 -6.71 8.16
N ILE A 81 -21.04 -6.52 8.59
CA ILE A 81 -20.27 -5.29 8.34
C ILE A 81 -19.60 -5.45 6.97
N ASN A 82 -20.41 -5.35 5.91
CA ASN A 82 -19.91 -5.23 4.54
C ASN A 82 -19.27 -3.85 4.34
N ALA A 83 -18.08 -3.66 4.91
CA ALA A 83 -17.22 -2.51 4.63
C ALA A 83 -16.21 -2.91 3.55
N SER A 84 -16.68 -3.05 2.31
CA SER A 84 -15.81 -3.19 1.14
C SER A 84 -15.57 -1.81 0.52
N GLY A 85 -14.34 -1.32 0.62
CA GLY A 85 -13.88 -0.14 -0.10
C GLY A 85 -13.15 -0.58 -1.36
N ALA A 86 -13.88 -0.73 -2.47
CA ALA A 86 -13.30 -0.86 -3.80
C ALA A 86 -13.41 0.48 -4.51
N GLU A 87 -12.51 1.41 -4.19
CA GLU A 87 -12.44 2.70 -4.85
C GLU A 87 -11.20 2.71 -5.75
N ASN A 88 -11.36 3.19 -7.00
CA ASN A 88 -10.28 3.35 -7.98
C ASN A 88 -9.34 4.51 -7.57
N PHE A 89 -8.86 4.53 -6.33
CA PHE A 89 -7.83 5.46 -5.93
C PHE A 89 -6.49 5.00 -6.49
N THR A 90 -5.80 5.92 -7.15
CA THR A 90 -4.54 5.66 -7.84
C THR A 90 -3.35 5.69 -6.87
N TYR A 91 -3.56 6.00 -5.58
CA TYR A 91 -2.48 6.41 -4.67
C TYR A 91 -2.53 5.73 -3.28
N ASP A 92 -3.70 5.68 -2.66
CA ASP A 92 -3.94 5.13 -1.31
C ASP A 92 -5.35 4.53 -1.20
N VAL A 93 -5.47 3.47 -0.39
CA VAL A 93 -6.78 2.95 0.00
C VAL A 93 -6.86 2.98 1.51
N HIS A 94 -7.77 3.83 2.00
CA HIS A 94 -7.98 4.06 3.42
C HIS A 94 -9.38 3.59 3.83
N LEU A 95 -9.45 2.66 4.79
CA LEU A 95 -10.71 2.16 5.34
C LEU A 95 -10.76 2.41 6.84
N ARG A 96 -11.93 2.84 7.33
CA ARG A 96 -12.22 2.97 8.77
C ARG A 96 -13.30 1.99 9.16
N VAL A 97 -13.00 1.17 10.16
CA VAL A 97 -13.93 0.16 10.67
C VAL A 97 -14.18 0.44 12.15
N PRO A 98 -15.43 0.42 12.64
CA PRO A 98 -15.70 0.62 14.06
C PRO A 98 -15.13 -0.53 14.91
N VAL A 99 -14.53 -0.18 16.04
CA VAL A 99 -13.96 -1.14 17.00
C VAL A 99 -15.07 -1.91 17.72
N ASN A 100 -14.87 -3.23 17.84
CA ASN A 100 -15.72 -4.15 18.58
C ASN A 100 -14.86 -5.26 19.19
N LEU A 101 -14.92 -5.38 20.52
CA LEU A 101 -14.11 -6.31 21.31
C LEU A 101 -14.53 -7.77 21.14
N THR A 102 -15.73 -8.04 20.63
CA THR A 102 -16.23 -9.41 20.43
C THR A 102 -15.93 -9.97 19.06
N LEU A 103 -15.35 -9.17 18.16
CA LEU A 103 -15.09 -9.54 16.77
C LEU A 103 -13.60 -9.70 16.51
N THR A 104 -13.30 -10.65 15.65
CA THR A 104 -12.01 -10.73 14.96
C THR A 104 -12.18 -10.18 13.56
N TYR A 105 -11.30 -9.28 13.16
CA TYR A 105 -11.27 -8.66 11.85
C TYR A 105 -10.27 -9.40 10.98
N VAL A 106 -10.71 -9.91 9.84
CA VAL A 106 -9.87 -10.51 8.82
C VAL A 106 -9.68 -9.49 7.73
N VAL A 107 -8.46 -8.96 7.63
CA VAL A 107 -8.06 -7.95 6.64
C VAL A 107 -7.39 -8.68 5.49
N HIS A 108 -7.95 -8.50 4.30
CA HIS A 108 -7.38 -8.97 3.04
C HIS A 108 -6.94 -7.76 2.22
N ALA A 109 -5.66 -7.68 1.92
CA ALA A 109 -5.12 -6.64 1.05
C ALA A 109 -4.49 -7.29 -0.18
N TRP A 110 -4.92 -6.83 -1.36
CA TRP A 110 -4.44 -7.33 -2.66
C TRP A 110 -4.08 -6.17 -3.59
N VAL A 111 -3.05 -6.36 -4.40
CA VAL A 111 -2.56 -5.37 -5.36
C VAL A 111 -2.16 -6.05 -6.66
N LEU A 112 -2.57 -5.45 -7.78
CA LEU A 112 -2.20 -5.86 -9.14
C LEU A 112 -1.29 -4.80 -9.76
N ASP A 113 -0.12 -5.22 -10.23
CA ASP A 113 0.76 -4.37 -11.03
C ASP A 113 0.40 -4.41 -12.52
N ARG A 114 0.85 -3.39 -13.28
CA ARG A 114 0.59 -3.26 -14.73
C ARG A 114 1.37 -4.25 -15.60
N THR A 115 2.15 -5.12 -14.99
CA THR A 115 2.86 -6.25 -15.62
C THR A 115 2.23 -7.59 -15.23
N ASP A 116 0.96 -7.56 -14.81
CA ASP A 116 0.14 -8.70 -14.39
C ASP A 116 0.69 -9.44 -13.15
N SER A 117 1.62 -8.84 -12.39
CA SER A 117 2.08 -9.44 -11.13
C SER A 117 1.15 -9.08 -9.98
N TYR A 118 0.84 -10.03 -9.12
CA TYR A 118 -0.05 -9.84 -7.97
C TYR A 118 0.66 -10.00 -6.62
N PHE A 119 0.21 -9.21 -5.66
CA PHE A 119 0.74 -9.11 -4.30
C PHE A 119 -0.43 -9.23 -3.33
N GLU A 120 -0.28 -10.02 -2.27
CA GLU A 120 -1.36 -10.30 -1.33
C GLU A 120 -0.82 -10.49 0.09
N VAL A 121 -1.60 -10.04 1.07
CA VAL A 121 -1.40 -10.34 2.49
C VAL A 121 -2.73 -10.45 3.22
N ASN A 122 -2.81 -11.44 4.11
CA ASN A 122 -3.98 -11.74 4.92
C ASN A 122 -3.62 -11.66 6.41
N VAL A 123 -4.30 -10.78 7.14
CA VAL A 123 -4.03 -10.49 8.55
C VAL A 123 -5.30 -10.61 9.35
N THR A 124 -5.28 -11.38 10.45
CA THR A 124 -6.31 -11.29 11.48
C THR A 124 -5.93 -10.24 12.51
N MET A 125 -6.92 -9.52 13.01
CA MET A 125 -6.77 -8.57 14.09
C MET A 125 -7.91 -8.74 15.09
N SER A 126 -7.59 -8.81 16.37
CA SER A 126 -8.57 -8.75 17.46
C SER A 126 -8.23 -7.59 18.37
N VAL A 127 -9.25 -6.93 18.91
CA VAL A 127 -9.08 -5.91 19.94
C VAL A 127 -9.44 -6.52 21.28
N LEU A 128 -8.55 -6.37 22.25
CA LEU A 128 -8.64 -6.99 23.55
C LEU A 128 -8.45 -5.94 24.64
N GLU A 129 -9.07 -6.15 25.78
CA GLU A 129 -8.97 -5.28 26.96
C GLU A 129 -8.15 -5.97 28.05
N ASN A 130 -7.21 -5.25 28.66
CA ASN A 130 -6.44 -5.77 29.79
C ASN A 130 -7.24 -5.63 31.11
N PRO A 131 -6.85 -6.30 32.20
CA PRO A 131 -7.53 -6.15 33.50
C PRO A 131 -7.47 -4.75 34.12
N SER A 132 -6.59 -3.88 33.63
CA SER A 132 -6.45 -2.47 34.02
C SER A 132 -7.32 -1.51 33.18
N GLY A 133 -8.01 -2.02 32.15
CA GLY A 133 -8.88 -1.26 31.25
C GLY A 133 -8.22 -0.73 29.98
N ASP A 134 -6.94 -1.07 29.72
CA ASP A 134 -6.25 -0.62 28.51
C ASP A 134 -6.55 -1.53 27.33
N LEU A 135 -6.81 -0.95 26.16
CA LEU A 135 -7.02 -1.68 24.92
C LEU A 135 -5.69 -2.03 24.23
N TYR A 136 -5.63 -3.23 23.66
CA TYR A 136 -4.52 -3.68 22.83
C TYR A 136 -5.03 -4.40 21.59
N MET A 137 -4.24 -4.30 20.53
CA MET A 137 -4.48 -4.98 19.25
C MET A 137 -3.61 -6.22 19.19
N ALA A 138 -4.20 -7.37 18.91
CA ALA A 138 -3.52 -8.61 18.65
C ALA A 138 -3.65 -8.96 17.17
N PHE A 139 -2.53 -9.20 16.49
CA PHE A 139 -2.47 -9.48 15.07
C PHE A 139 -1.93 -10.88 14.80
N GLY A 140 -2.54 -11.59 13.86
CA GLY A 140 -2.05 -12.86 13.34
C GLY A 140 -1.88 -12.81 11.82
N MET A 141 -0.77 -13.34 11.31
CA MET A 141 -0.59 -13.54 9.87
C MET A 141 -1.20 -14.88 9.48
N ILE A 142 -2.20 -14.87 8.58
CA ILE A 142 -2.86 -16.11 8.14
C ILE A 142 -1.91 -16.95 7.28
N ASP A 143 -1.09 -16.28 6.47
CA ASP A 143 -0.18 -16.92 5.53
C ASP A 143 1.14 -17.39 6.17
N ASP A 144 1.34 -17.19 7.48
CA ASP A 144 2.58 -17.55 8.17
C ASP A 144 2.53 -19.01 8.67
N PRO A 145 3.46 -19.88 8.23
CA PRO A 145 3.54 -21.27 8.70
C PRO A 145 3.89 -21.40 10.19
N SER A 146 4.34 -20.33 10.85
CA SER A 146 4.62 -20.26 12.29
C SER A 146 3.89 -19.07 12.91
N PRO A 147 2.57 -19.21 13.20
CA PRO A 147 1.72 -18.08 13.55
C PRO A 147 2.22 -17.41 14.83
N THR A 148 2.83 -16.24 14.66
CA THR A 148 3.28 -15.41 15.77
C THR A 148 2.25 -14.32 15.97
N THR A 149 1.63 -14.28 17.15
CA THR A 149 0.74 -13.18 17.51
C THR A 149 1.55 -11.95 17.86
N ILE A 150 1.33 -10.86 17.12
CA ILE A 150 1.96 -9.56 17.36
C ILE A 150 0.99 -8.73 18.19
N VAL A 151 1.42 -8.23 19.34
CA VAL A 151 0.58 -7.36 20.20
C VAL A 151 1.08 -5.92 20.13
N ARG A 152 0.16 -4.97 20.02
CA ARG A 152 0.42 -3.52 19.97
C ARG A 152 -0.56 -2.77 20.86
N VAL A 153 -0.10 -1.68 21.45
CA VAL A 153 -0.93 -0.79 22.28
C VAL A 153 -1.08 0.53 21.53
N PRO A 154 -2.31 1.04 21.33
CA PRO A 154 -2.52 2.36 20.71
C PRO A 154 -1.67 3.45 21.40
N PRO A 155 -1.12 4.42 20.66
CA PRO A 155 -1.34 4.72 19.24
C PRO A 155 -0.41 3.97 18.26
N ASP A 156 0.22 2.88 18.69
CA ASP A 156 1.12 2.08 17.84
C ASP A 156 0.36 1.35 16.72
N ASP A 157 1.07 0.93 15.67
CA ASP A 157 0.50 0.33 14.48
C ASP A 157 1.25 -0.95 14.03
N LEU A 158 0.52 -1.82 13.34
CA LEU A 158 1.12 -2.93 12.61
C LEU A 158 1.41 -2.48 11.17
N ARG A 159 2.65 -2.71 10.75
CA ARG A 159 3.11 -2.41 9.38
C ARG A 159 3.60 -3.69 8.74
N VAL A 160 2.99 -4.09 7.65
CA VAL A 160 3.32 -5.34 6.95
C VAL A 160 3.62 -5.04 5.48
N PRO A 161 4.78 -5.47 4.96
CA PRO A 161 5.03 -5.38 3.53
C PRO A 161 4.10 -6.35 2.79
N VAL A 162 3.37 -5.87 1.79
CA VAL A 162 2.62 -6.78 0.90
C VAL A 162 3.64 -7.48 -0.01
N THR A 163 3.67 -8.81 0.03
CA THR A 163 4.65 -9.63 -0.69
C THR A 163 4.14 -10.09 -2.05
N ARG A 164 5.03 -10.16 -3.05
CA ARG A 164 4.71 -10.72 -4.37
C ARG A 164 4.40 -12.21 -4.25
N LYS A 165 3.25 -12.63 -4.77
CA LYS A 165 2.84 -14.04 -4.77
C LYS A 165 3.01 -14.69 -6.15
N GLY A 166 2.82 -13.94 -7.24
CA GLY A 166 2.97 -14.48 -8.59
C GLY A 166 2.61 -13.51 -9.72
N THR A 167 2.33 -14.07 -10.90
CA THR A 167 1.86 -13.37 -12.10
C THR A 167 0.60 -14.07 -12.60
N ILE A 168 -0.41 -13.29 -13.01
CA ILE A 168 -1.71 -13.76 -13.52
C ILE A 168 -1.61 -14.15 -14.99
#